data_AF-A0A7J6N8U7-F1
#
_entry.id   AF-A0A7J6N8U7-F1
#
_cell.length_a   1.000
_cell.length_b   1.000
_cell.length_c   1.000
_cell.angle_alpha   90.00
_cell.angle_beta   90.00
_cell.angle_gamma   90.00
#
_symmetry.space_group_name_H-M   'P 1'
#
loop_
_entity.id
_entity.type
_entity.pdbx_description
1 polymer ?
#
loop_
_entity_poly.entity_id
_entity_poly.type
_entity_poly.pdbx_seq_one_letter_code
_entity_poly.pdbx_strand_id
1 'polypeptide(L)'
;MRHPKILLLAVPLQVRCFIKLPVFYVDGHFRTEVTISSQKVHLLVDTGSVSFHVVAWNYFKDSCRPHPKNCYKLSPATKRALENSKEEGSYTKTYHRLVYDMRPMNGTIQLAGHAKPYRTEMSFHVVVRAWTREDQVEEGAEPAAILGLGPPRRGVLGKAPIPSLTS
;
A
#
# COMPACT_ATOMS: atom_id res chain seq x y z
N MET A 1 -29.13 8.99 -2.93
CA MET A 1 -27.81 9.53 -2.51
C MET A 1 -27.30 8.64 -1.37
N ARG A 2 -26.13 7.99 -1.48
CA ARG A 2 -25.62 7.06 -0.44
C ARG A 2 -24.62 7.80 0.47
N HIS A 3 -24.84 7.76 1.78
CA HIS A 3 -23.98 8.40 2.78
C HIS A 3 -22.62 7.69 2.92
N PRO A 4 -21.49 8.43 3.01
CA PRO A 4 -20.20 7.84 3.34
C PRO A 4 -20.20 7.31 4.78
N LYS A 5 -19.66 6.09 4.99
CA LYS A 5 -19.49 5.49 6.33
C LYS A 5 -18.07 5.79 6.83
N ILE A 6 -17.93 6.23 8.08
CA ILE A 6 -16.63 6.47 8.72
C ILE A 6 -16.29 5.27 9.58
N LEU A 7 -15.13 4.65 9.36
CA LEU A 7 -14.60 3.61 10.23
C LEU A 7 -13.75 4.27 11.33
N LEU A 8 -14.16 4.10 12.59
CA LEU A 8 -13.39 4.51 13.76
C LEU A 8 -12.54 3.33 14.22
N LEU A 9 -11.24 3.35 13.91
CA LEU A 9 -10.28 2.37 14.42
C LEU A 9 -9.77 2.81 15.80
N ALA A 10 -10.05 2.00 16.83
CA ALA A 10 -9.43 2.14 18.14
C ALA A 10 -8.11 1.37 18.16
N VAL A 11 -6.99 2.08 18.24
CA VAL A 11 -5.66 1.51 18.49
C VAL A 11 -5.39 1.58 20.00
N PRO A 12 -4.96 0.49 20.67
CA PRO A 12 -4.76 0.51 22.12
C PRO A 12 -3.63 1.48 22.52
N LEU A 13 -3.94 2.32 23.52
CA LEU A 13 -3.16 3.39 24.17
C LEU A 13 -1.64 3.15 24.15
N GLN A 14 -0.83 4.05 23.56
CA GLN A 14 -0.25 5.19 24.30
C GLN A 14 -0.01 6.46 23.46
N VAL A 15 -0.54 6.55 22.23
CA VAL A 15 -0.60 7.79 21.46
C VAL A 15 -1.97 7.87 20.80
N ARG A 16 -2.85 8.77 21.26
CA ARG A 16 -4.21 8.94 20.71
C ARG A 16 -4.16 9.63 19.34
N CYS A 17 -3.61 8.94 18.34
CA CYS A 17 -3.78 9.30 16.94
C CYS A 17 -4.99 8.53 16.39
N PHE A 18 -6.19 9.11 16.51
CA PHE A 18 -7.35 8.61 15.77
C PHE A 18 -7.25 9.07 14.33
N ILE A 19 -6.84 8.18 13.41
CA ILE A 19 -6.94 8.44 11.98
C ILE A 19 -8.39 8.17 11.59
N LYS A 20 -9.15 9.23 11.33
CA LYS A 20 -10.47 9.11 10.71
C LYS A 20 -10.25 8.88 9.22
N LEU A 21 -10.26 7.61 8.81
CA LEU A 21 -10.09 7.24 7.42
C LEU A 21 -11.47 7.11 6.75
N PRO A 22 -11.81 7.93 5.74
CA PRO A 22 -13.00 7.73 4.94
C PRO A 22 -12.89 6.40 4.19
N VAL A 23 -13.86 5.51 4.42
CA VAL A 23 -13.90 4.21 3.73
C VAL A 23 -15.19 4.06 2.93
N PHE A 24 -15.11 3.29 1.87
CA PHE A 24 -16.25 2.88 1.06
C PHE A 24 -16.18 1.37 0.81
N TYR A 25 -17.33 0.76 0.55
CA TYR A 25 -17.45 -0.69 0.36
C TYR A 25 -17.71 -1.01 -1.10
N VAL A 26 -16.79 -1.74 -1.73
CA VAL A 26 -16.81 -2.10 -3.15
C VAL A 26 -16.25 -3.52 -3.30
N ASP A 27 -16.95 -4.34 -4.09
CA ASP A 27 -16.58 -5.73 -4.42
C ASP A 27 -16.28 -6.61 -3.20
N GLY A 28 -17.09 -6.49 -2.14
CA GLY A 28 -16.91 -7.30 -0.94
C GLY A 28 -15.90 -6.75 0.08
N HIS A 29 -15.22 -5.64 -0.24
CA HIS A 29 -14.12 -5.13 0.58
C HIS A 29 -14.26 -3.67 0.97
N PHE A 30 -13.70 -3.32 2.13
CA PHE A 30 -13.50 -1.93 2.54
C PHE A 30 -12.29 -1.34 1.84
N ARG A 31 -12.48 -0.17 1.23
CA ARG A 31 -11.45 0.57 0.53
C ARG A 31 -11.39 2.02 1.01
N THR A 32 -10.22 2.64 0.87
CA THR A 32 -10.00 4.07 1.07
C THR A 32 -9.36 4.67 -0.17
N GLU A 33 -9.57 5.96 -0.41
CA GLU A 33 -8.77 6.72 -1.37
C GLU A 33 -7.50 7.23 -0.68
N VAL A 34 -6.36 7.10 -1.37
CA VAL A 34 -5.07 7.66 -0.98
C VAL A 34 -4.46 8.36 -2.18
N THR A 35 -3.94 9.57 -1.98
CA THR A 35 -3.14 10.26 -2.99
C THR A 35 -1.67 9.91 -2.77
N ILE A 36 -1.04 9.31 -3.78
CA ILE A 36 0.39 9.01 -3.82
C ILE A 36 1.02 9.94 -4.85
N SER A 37 1.87 10.84 -4.37
CA SER A 37 2.37 12.01 -5.11
C SER A 37 1.21 12.86 -5.65
N SER A 38 0.75 12.60 -6.87
CA SER A 38 -0.37 13.29 -7.53
C SER A 38 -1.49 12.36 -7.99
N GLN A 39 -1.37 11.05 -7.72
CA GLN A 39 -2.31 10.03 -8.20
C GLN A 39 -3.21 9.54 -7.08
N LYS A 40 -4.52 9.55 -7.32
CA LYS A 40 -5.51 8.95 -6.43
C LYS A 40 -5.60 7.45 -6.70
N VAL A 41 -5.38 6.66 -5.65
CA VAL A 41 -5.41 5.20 -5.68
C VAL A 41 -6.36 4.70 -4.59
N HIS A 42 -7.19 3.72 -4.93
CA HIS A 42 -8.07 3.04 -4.01
C HIS A 42 -7.35 1.83 -3.42
N LEU A 43 -7.13 1.84 -2.10
CA LEU A 43 -6.47 0.77 -1.39
C LEU A 43 -7.47 0.00 -0.54
N LEU A 44 -7.33 -1.32 -0.50
CA LEU A 44 -8.01 -2.17 0.46
C LEU A 44 -7.50 -1.85 1.86
N VAL A 45 -8.42 -1.65 2.79
CA VAL A 45 -8.08 -1.45 4.20
C VAL A 45 -7.96 -2.82 4.84
N ASP A 46 -6.74 -3.17 5.25
CA ASP A 46 -6.46 -4.47 5.87
C ASP A 46 -5.90 -4.27 7.28
N THR A 47 -6.72 -4.59 8.28
CA THR A 47 -6.34 -4.48 9.70
C THR A 47 -5.55 -5.69 10.21
N GLY A 48 -5.36 -6.73 9.38
CA GLY A 48 -4.55 -7.92 9.69
C GLY A 48 -3.10 -7.81 9.19
N SER A 49 -2.82 -6.87 8.29
CA SER A 49 -1.50 -6.65 7.69
C SER A 49 -0.88 -5.33 8.14
N VAL A 50 0.45 -5.28 8.20
CA VAL A 50 1.23 -4.05 8.43
C VAL A 50 1.83 -3.49 7.13
N SER A 51 1.56 -4.13 5.99
CA SER A 51 2.15 -3.72 4.71
C SER A 51 1.34 -2.66 4.01
N PHE A 52 2.04 -1.66 3.49
CA PHE A 52 1.51 -0.75 2.49
C PHE A 52 2.15 -1.09 1.14
N HIS A 53 1.33 -1.57 0.20
CA HIS A 53 1.76 -1.77 -1.18
C HIS A 53 0.68 -1.39 -2.19
N VAL A 54 1.13 -1.07 -3.39
CA VAL A 54 0.28 -0.74 -4.54
C VAL A 54 0.55 -1.69 -5.70
N VAL A 55 -0.48 -1.92 -6.49
CA VAL A 55 -0.35 -2.66 -7.75
C VAL A 55 -0.01 -1.68 -8.85
N ALA A 56 1.09 -1.90 -9.56
CA ALA A 56 1.47 -1.04 -10.67
C ALA A 56 0.73 -1.41 -11.96
N TRP A 57 -0.06 -0.47 -12.49
CA TRP A 57 -0.80 -0.60 -13.76
C TRP A 57 0.10 -1.10 -14.91
N ASN A 58 1.35 -0.65 -14.94
CA ASN A 58 2.29 -0.97 -16.01
C ASN A 58 2.67 -2.45 -16.08
N TYR A 59 2.49 -3.21 -14.98
CA TYR A 59 2.75 -4.66 -14.90
C TYR A 59 1.47 -5.49 -14.93
N PHE A 60 0.34 -4.96 -14.45
CA PHE A 60 -0.93 -5.70 -14.31
C PHE A 60 -2.08 -5.08 -15.11
N LYS A 61 -1.85 -4.77 -16.40
CA LYS A 61 -2.81 -4.02 -17.22
C LYS A 61 -4.20 -4.66 -17.25
N ASP A 62 -4.27 -5.98 -17.40
CA ASP A 62 -5.54 -6.70 -17.55
C ASP A 62 -6.33 -6.72 -16.25
N SER A 63 -5.68 -6.97 -15.11
CA SER A 63 -6.30 -6.88 -13.78
C SER A 63 -6.72 -5.46 -13.42
N CYS A 64 -5.98 -4.45 -13.89
CA CYS A 64 -6.28 -3.05 -13.58
C CYS A 64 -7.36 -2.44 -14.48
N ARG A 65 -7.56 -2.95 -15.70
CA ARG A 65 -8.47 -2.36 -16.70
C ARG A 65 -9.92 -2.20 -16.20
N PRO A 66 -10.54 -3.17 -15.49
CA PRO A 66 -11.89 -3.00 -14.94
C PRO A 66 -11.97 -1.91 -13.85
N HIS A 67 -10.87 -1.71 -13.10
CA HIS A 67 -10.83 -0.79 -11.96
C HIS A 67 -9.52 0.03 -11.94
N PRO A 68 -9.34 1.00 -12.85
CA PRO A 68 -8.08 1.72 -13.01
C PRO A 68 -7.63 2.48 -11.76
N LYS A 69 -8.59 2.93 -10.94
CA LYS A 69 -8.30 3.61 -9.67
C LYS A 69 -7.71 2.69 -8.60
N ASN A 70 -7.78 1.36 -8.75
CA ASN A 70 -7.18 0.42 -7.82
C ASN A 70 -5.67 0.24 -8.05
N CYS A 71 -5.14 0.81 -9.14
CA CYS A 71 -3.76 0.63 -9.54
C CYS A 71 -3.01 1.95 -9.62
N TYR A 72 -1.74 1.92 -9.26
CA TYR A 72 -0.83 3.04 -9.35
C TYR A 72 -0.13 3.04 -10.72
N LYS A 73 -0.07 4.17 -11.41
CA LYS A 73 0.61 4.26 -12.72
C LYS A 73 2.02 4.79 -12.52
N LEU A 74 3.01 3.98 -12.88
CA LEU A 74 4.40 4.42 -12.83
C LEU A 74 4.70 5.35 -14.00
N SER A 75 5.48 6.40 -13.74
CA SER A 75 6.08 7.19 -14.81
C SER A 75 7.06 6.31 -15.61
N PRO A 76 7.31 6.59 -16.90
CA PRO A 76 8.30 5.84 -17.69
C PRO A 76 9.71 5.87 -17.09
N ALA A 77 10.08 6.95 -16.40
CA ALA A 77 11.37 7.07 -15.72
C ALA A 77 11.41 6.19 -14.46
N THR A 78 10.36 6.23 -13.64
CA THR A 78 10.25 5.40 -12.43
C THR A 78 10.23 3.91 -12.77
N LYS A 79 9.49 3.52 -13.83
CA LYS A 79 9.45 2.13 -14.29
C LYS A 79 10.86 1.65 -14.66
N ARG A 80 11.59 2.43 -15.47
CA ARG A 80 12.98 2.11 -15.85
C ARG A 80 13.91 2.03 -14.64
N ALA A 81 13.76 2.95 -13.68
CA ALA A 81 14.54 2.90 -12.45
C ALA A 81 14.28 1.63 -11.63
N LEU A 82 13.02 1.19 -11.52
CA LEU A 82 12.66 -0.06 -10.84
C LEU A 82 13.22 -1.29 -11.56
N GLU A 83 13.14 -1.33 -12.89
CA GLU A 83 13.69 -2.42 -13.71
C GLU A 83 15.23 -2.50 -13.63
N ASN A 84 15.89 -1.36 -13.48
CA ASN A 84 17.34 -1.28 -13.35
C ASN A 84 17.84 -1.46 -11.91
N SER A 85 16.96 -1.37 -10.90
CA SER A 85 17.30 -1.62 -9.50
C SER A 85 17.50 -3.12 -9.27
N LYS A 86 18.75 -3.56 -9.36
CA LYS A 86 19.13 -4.92 -8.96
C LYS A 86 19.05 -5.02 -7.43
N GLU A 87 18.03 -5.74 -6.97
CA GLU A 87 17.95 -6.43 -5.67
C GLU A 87 17.89 -5.61 -4.36
N GLU A 88 18.30 -4.35 -4.30
CA GLU A 88 18.31 -3.64 -3.01
C GLU A 88 16.88 -3.32 -2.51
N GLY A 89 16.41 -4.10 -1.54
CA GLY A 89 15.12 -3.93 -0.86
C GLY A 89 13.92 -4.64 -1.51
N SER A 90 14.13 -5.44 -2.57
CA SER A 90 13.07 -6.32 -3.07
C SER A 90 12.79 -7.43 -2.08
N TYR A 91 11.53 -7.64 -1.72
CA TYR A 91 11.14 -8.78 -0.91
C TYR A 91 9.85 -9.41 -1.42
N THR A 92 9.76 -10.72 -1.20
CA THR A 92 8.54 -11.47 -1.50
C THR A 92 7.65 -11.50 -0.27
N LYS A 93 6.35 -11.25 -0.46
CA LYS A 93 5.35 -11.43 0.61
C LYS A 93 4.28 -12.40 0.12
N THR A 94 3.88 -13.32 0.98
CA THR A 94 2.65 -14.09 0.76
C THR A 94 1.47 -13.34 1.39
N TYR A 95 0.44 -13.07 0.61
CA TYR A 95 -0.83 -12.54 1.10
C TYR A 95 -1.97 -13.34 0.46
N HIS A 96 -2.82 -13.95 1.31
CA HIS A 96 -3.68 -15.07 0.94
C HIS A 96 -2.90 -16.17 0.19
N ARG A 97 -3.31 -16.49 -1.05
CA ARG A 97 -2.69 -17.53 -1.89
C ARG A 97 -1.60 -17.00 -2.82
N LEU A 98 -1.43 -15.68 -2.86
CA LEU A 98 -0.53 -15.01 -3.78
C LEU A 98 0.79 -14.66 -3.12
N VAL A 99 1.88 -14.90 -3.85
CA VAL A 99 3.21 -14.38 -3.56
C VAL A 99 3.43 -13.16 -4.43
N TYR A 100 3.84 -12.06 -3.80
CA TYR A 100 4.07 -10.76 -4.42
C TYR A 100 5.57 -10.49 -4.44
N ASP A 101 6.16 -10.23 -5.62
CA ASP A 101 7.46 -9.56 -5.71
C ASP A 101 7.20 -8.05 -5.66
N MET A 102 7.78 -7.40 -4.65
CA MET A 102 7.56 -6.00 -4.39
C MET A 102 8.87 -5.23 -4.31
N ARG A 103 8.87 -4.02 -4.88
CA ARG A 103 10.02 -3.11 -4.90
C ARG A 103 9.72 -1.88 -4.04
N PRO A 104 10.66 -1.41 -3.20
CA PRO A 104 10.44 -0.24 -2.36
C PRO A 104 10.41 1.03 -3.20
N MET A 105 9.56 1.97 -2.81
CA MET A 105 9.46 3.29 -3.41
C MET A 105 9.15 4.32 -2.34
N ASN A 106 9.68 5.52 -2.50
CA ASN A 106 9.35 6.66 -1.65
C ASN A 106 8.41 7.60 -2.41
N GLY A 107 7.47 8.19 -1.68
CA GLY A 107 6.60 9.21 -2.22
C GLY A 107 5.86 9.96 -1.14
N THR A 108 5.23 11.06 -1.53
CA THR A 108 4.32 11.81 -0.66
C THR A 108 2.99 11.09 -0.59
N ILE A 109 2.47 10.88 0.62
CA ILE A 109 1.24 10.10 0.82
C ILE A 109 0.23 10.96 1.60
N GLN A 110 -0.94 11.13 1.01
CA GLN A 110 -2.07 11.83 1.62
C GLN A 110 -3.27 10.90 1.69
N LEU A 111 -3.75 10.64 2.91
CA LEU A 111 -4.98 9.90 3.14
C LEU A 111 -6.19 10.82 2.86
N ALA A 112 -7.24 10.29 2.23
CA ALA A 112 -8.47 11.05 2.04
C ALA A 112 -9.01 11.58 3.38
N GLY A 113 -9.59 12.78 3.37
CA GLY A 113 -10.12 13.42 4.57
C GLY A 113 -9.10 14.10 5.47
N HIS A 114 -7.80 14.00 5.18
CA HIS A 114 -6.76 14.76 5.87
C HIS A 114 -6.30 15.96 5.03
N ALA A 115 -6.48 17.17 5.58
CA ALA A 115 -6.14 18.43 4.91
C ALA A 115 -4.62 18.65 4.73
N LYS A 116 -3.80 17.95 5.51
CA LYS A 116 -2.33 17.96 5.39
C LYS A 116 -1.85 16.55 5.03
N PRO A 117 -0.78 16.41 4.22
CA PRO A 117 -0.16 15.11 3.96
C PRO A 117 0.18 14.42 5.28
N TYR A 118 -0.14 13.14 5.41
CA TYR A 118 0.13 12.39 6.64
C TYR A 118 1.64 12.33 6.90
N ARG A 119 2.45 12.25 5.83
CA ARG A 119 3.91 12.46 5.78
C ARG A 119 4.34 12.87 4.37
N THR A 120 5.40 13.69 4.28
CA THR A 120 5.95 14.16 3.00
C THR A 120 6.81 13.13 2.28
N GLU A 121 7.33 12.13 2.99
CA GLU A 121 8.08 11.00 2.42
C GLU A 121 7.80 9.72 3.22
N MET A 122 6.98 8.83 2.66
CA MET A 122 6.74 7.50 3.20
C MET A 122 7.23 6.44 2.21
N SER A 123 7.86 5.40 2.75
CA SER A 123 8.15 4.21 1.99
C SER A 123 6.86 3.39 1.81
N PHE A 124 6.62 2.99 0.58
CA PHE A 124 5.59 2.02 0.20
C PHE A 124 6.22 1.05 -0.79
N HIS A 125 5.52 -0.06 -1.06
CA HIS A 125 6.03 -1.05 -2.00
C HIS A 125 5.17 -1.12 -3.25
N VAL A 126 5.82 -1.33 -4.38
CA VAL A 126 5.16 -1.52 -5.66
C VAL A 126 5.22 -2.99 -6.01
N VAL A 127 4.07 -3.62 -6.19
CA VAL A 127 3.97 -4.97 -6.73
C VAL A 127 4.34 -4.92 -8.21
N VAL A 128 5.35 -5.70 -8.60
CA VAL A 128 5.83 -5.81 -9.98
C VAL A 128 5.57 -7.21 -10.57
N ARG A 129 5.38 -8.21 -9.72
CA ARG A 129 4.98 -9.58 -10.10
C ARG A 129 4.13 -10.21 -9.00
N ALA A 130 3.16 -11.04 -9.37
CA ALA A 130 2.36 -11.81 -8.44
C ALA A 130 2.07 -13.20 -9.03
N TRP A 131 2.16 -14.25 -8.21
CA TRP A 131 1.91 -15.63 -8.64
C TRP A 131 1.30 -16.46 -7.50
N THR A 132 0.59 -17.54 -7.84
CA THR A 132 0.13 -18.53 -6.85
C THR A 132 1.32 -19.43 -6.47
N ARG A 133 1.35 -19.92 -5.23
CA ARG A 133 2.39 -20.90 -4.82
C ARG A 133 2.33 -22.20 -5.62
N GLU A 134 1.15 -22.55 -6.13
CA GLU A 134 0.87 -23.80 -6.82
C GLU A 134 1.29 -23.75 -8.29
N ASP A 135 1.19 -22.59 -8.95
CA ASP A 135 1.41 -22.57 -10.40
C ASP A 135 2.82 -22.14 -10.81
N GLN A 136 3.61 -21.39 -10.03
CA GLN A 136 4.86 -20.72 -10.50
C GLN A 136 4.73 -19.95 -11.85
N VAL A 137 3.54 -19.91 -12.46
CA VAL A 137 3.21 -19.33 -13.75
C VAL A 137 2.60 -17.95 -13.49
N GLU A 138 3.12 -16.96 -14.21
CA GLU A 138 2.97 -15.51 -13.99
C GLU A 138 1.58 -14.93 -14.33
N GLU A 139 0.58 -15.74 -14.66
CA GLU A 139 -0.65 -15.26 -15.29
C GLU A 139 -1.92 -15.59 -14.49
N GLY A 140 -2.68 -14.56 -14.13
CA GLY A 140 -4.06 -14.70 -13.61
C GLY A 140 -4.26 -14.39 -12.13
N ALA A 141 -3.21 -14.06 -11.39
CA ALA A 141 -3.36 -13.51 -10.05
C ALA A 141 -3.97 -12.11 -10.11
N GLU A 142 -5.05 -11.84 -9.38
CA GLU A 142 -5.57 -10.48 -9.17
C GLU A 142 -4.91 -9.87 -7.92
N PRO A 143 -3.81 -9.11 -8.05
CA PRO A 143 -3.16 -8.52 -6.91
C PRO A 143 -4.02 -7.42 -6.29
N ALA A 144 -3.96 -7.32 -4.97
CA ALA A 144 -4.62 -6.29 -4.19
C ALA A 144 -3.65 -5.15 -3.89
N ALA A 145 -4.11 -3.89 -4.03
CA ALA A 145 -3.42 -2.74 -3.45
C ALA A 145 -3.89 -2.58 -2.00
N ILE A 146 -2.98 -2.54 -1.03
CA ILE A 146 -3.30 -2.71 0.40
C ILE A 146 -2.73 -1.56 1.23
N LEU A 147 -3.57 -1.02 2.11
CA LEU A 147 -3.19 -0.20 3.26
C LEU A 147 -3.31 -1.03 4.53
N GLY A 148 -2.18 -1.55 5.01
CA GLY A 148 -2.08 -2.31 6.24
C GLY A 148 -2.16 -1.42 7.48
N LEU A 149 -3.16 -1.66 8.33
CA LEU A 149 -3.38 -0.97 9.61
C LEU A 149 -3.29 -1.91 10.81
N GLY A 150 -2.76 -3.12 10.60
CA GLY A 150 -2.53 -4.07 11.68
C GLY A 150 -1.52 -3.57 12.72
N PRO A 151 -1.55 -4.12 13.94
CA PRO A 151 -0.62 -3.73 14.97
C PRO A 151 0.82 -4.03 14.50
N PRO A 152 1.77 -3.09 14.69
CA PRO A 152 3.16 -3.37 14.39
C PRO A 152 3.60 -4.61 15.19
N ARG A 153 4.11 -5.63 14.51
CA ARG A 153 4.61 -6.84 15.18
C ARG A 153 5.79 -6.43 16.06
N ARG A 154 5.69 -6.66 17.38
CA ARG A 154 6.84 -6.54 18.30
C ARG A 154 7.94 -7.45 17.77
N GLY A 155 9.04 -6.87 17.27
CA GLY A 155 10.15 -7.62 16.68
C GLY A 155 10.85 -6.95 15.49
N VAL A 156 10.25 -5.95 14.85
CA VAL A 156 10.93 -5.11 13.83
C VAL A 156 11.37 -3.78 14.45
N LEU A 157 12.12 -3.86 15.55
CA LEU A 157 12.98 -2.78 16.05
C LEU A 157 14.38 -2.97 15.45
N GLY A 158 14.43 -3.04 14.12
CA GLY A 158 15.68 -2.93 13.38
C GLY A 158 16.04 -1.45 13.25
N LYS A 159 16.82 -0.95 14.20
CA LYS A 159 17.63 0.29 14.12
C LYS A 159 17.06 1.42 13.24
N ALA A 160 15.95 2.03 13.64
CA ALA A 160 15.80 3.46 13.31
C ALA A 160 16.66 4.22 14.33
N PRO A 161 17.61 5.07 13.90
CA PRO A 161 18.29 5.97 14.83
C PRO A 161 17.20 6.81 15.49
N ILE A 162 17.07 6.72 16.81
CA ILE A 162 16.36 7.73 17.59
C ILE A 162 17.23 8.99 17.43
N PRO A 163 16.75 10.08 16.82
CA PRO A 163 17.46 11.34 16.94
C PRO A 163 17.41 11.68 18.42
N SER A 164 18.56 11.58 19.09
CA SER A 164 18.77 12.16 20.40
C SER A 164 18.51 13.66 20.25
N LEU A 165 17.38 14.12 20.76
CA LEU A 165 17.18 15.54 21.06
C LEU A 165 18.14 15.89 22.19
N THR A 166 19.26 16.51 21.86
CA THR A 166 20.03 17.30 22.82
C THR A 166 19.75 18.76 22.57
N SER A 167 19.32 19.41 23.65
CA SER A 167 19.10 20.85 23.84
C SER A 167 20.31 21.69 23.47
#